data_AF-A0A1I2HVG4-F1
#
_entry.id   AF-A0A1I2HVG4-F1
#
_cell.length_a   1.000
_cell.length_b   1.000
_cell.length_c   1.000
_cell.angle_alpha   90.00
_cell.angle_beta   90.00
_cell.angle_gamma   90.00
#
_symmetry.space_group_name_H-M   'P 1'
#
loop_
_entity.id
_entity.type
_entity.pdbx_description
1 polymer ?
#
loop_
_entity_poly.entity_id
_entity_poly.type
_entity_poly.pdbx_seq_one_letter_code
_entity_poly.pdbx_strand_id
1 'polypeptide(L)'
;MHDAALHKNKVEELRILGTWGKTQGIYRFDPSLMEELIASPLEGDLPAALLRKLPEWAIYIELNQISFLGDMRCRGAWVMNDFAMDNSESQHELSLLFDIDSPAGRKLPVVAAVTLPLGSWSLDAVMAKYRAASLSLIDDPIARGMGLQIDAIEANATVDDLARVTRAILSLTLFIATQNDIQGNSGDRPTRPEPRRTKTGTRLFSPSNPQVWEVGVRMGGELRRAKELLATPDGVPGAGGALRPHLRRPHWHSYRVGPRKTEDGETISADQRDLVVHFIPSLQVNFAPGMRREDLPAVVHRVRTPKDQAHDDSAAPGR
;
A
#
# COMPACT_ATOMS: atom_id res chain seq x y z
N MET A 1 -30.53 9.52 -10.59
CA MET A 1 -29.26 8.77 -10.44
C MET A 1 -28.18 9.57 -9.70
N HIS A 2 -28.06 10.88 -9.91
CA HIS A 2 -27.09 11.74 -9.19
C HIS A 2 -27.30 11.79 -7.65
N ASP A 3 -28.56 11.91 -7.17
CA ASP A 3 -28.86 11.84 -5.73
C ASP A 3 -28.41 10.52 -5.09
N ALA A 4 -28.54 9.41 -5.81
CA ALA A 4 -28.10 8.10 -5.33
C ALA A 4 -26.56 8.01 -5.26
N ALA A 5 -25.83 8.62 -6.20
CA ALA A 5 -24.37 8.66 -6.18
C ALA A 5 -23.82 9.56 -5.07
N LEU A 6 -24.43 10.73 -4.86
CA LEU A 6 -24.09 11.63 -3.76
C LEU A 6 -24.38 11.01 -2.39
N HIS A 7 -25.53 10.34 -2.26
CA HIS A 7 -25.91 9.62 -1.04
C HIS A 7 -24.96 8.45 -0.77
N LYS A 8 -24.57 7.69 -1.81
CA LYS A 8 -23.59 6.62 -1.71
C LYS A 8 -22.25 7.12 -1.19
N ASN A 9 -21.72 8.23 -1.72
CA ASN A 9 -20.47 8.82 -1.23
C ASN A 9 -20.55 9.24 0.24
N LYS A 10 -21.68 9.79 0.68
CA LYS A 10 -21.89 10.18 2.09
C LYS A 10 -21.92 8.98 3.03
N VAL A 11 -22.55 7.89 2.60
CA VAL A 11 -22.61 6.62 3.34
C VAL A 11 -21.21 6.03 3.47
N GLU A 12 -20.43 6.01 2.38
CA GLU A 12 -19.04 5.57 2.39
C GLU A 12 -18.16 6.40 3.33
N GLU A 13 -18.30 7.72 3.27
CA GLU A 13 -17.59 8.64 4.16
C GLU A 13 -17.87 8.32 5.64
N LEU A 14 -19.15 8.19 6.03
CA LEU A 14 -19.54 7.85 7.40
C LEU A 14 -19.02 6.47 7.83
N ARG A 15 -19.08 5.49 6.93
CA ARG A 15 -18.63 4.10 7.19
C ARG A 15 -17.13 4.06 7.46
N ILE A 16 -16.34 4.68 6.58
CA ILE A 16 -14.88 4.69 6.64
C ILE A 16 -14.40 5.51 7.84
N LEU A 17 -14.89 6.75 8.00
CA LEU A 17 -14.46 7.62 9.10
C LEU A 17 -14.93 7.12 10.46
N GLY A 18 -16.13 6.53 10.55
CA GLY A 18 -16.63 5.92 11.78
C GLY A 18 -15.80 4.71 12.24
N THR A 19 -15.32 3.92 11.29
CA THR A 19 -14.42 2.78 11.54
C THR A 19 -13.01 3.26 11.89
N TRP A 20 -12.46 4.18 11.11
CA TRP A 20 -11.15 4.79 11.36
C TRP A 20 -11.10 5.47 12.72
N GLY A 21 -12.18 6.13 13.14
CA GLY A 21 -12.30 6.76 14.45
C GLY A 21 -12.10 5.82 15.65
N LYS A 22 -12.02 4.50 15.46
CA LYS A 22 -11.71 3.54 16.53
C LYS A 22 -10.22 3.41 16.83
N THR A 23 -9.35 3.73 15.89
CA THR A 23 -7.87 3.69 16.05
C THR A 23 -7.19 5.00 15.71
N GLN A 24 -7.78 5.79 14.81
CA GLN A 24 -7.25 7.05 14.29
C GLN A 24 -5.80 6.93 13.77
N GLY A 25 -5.44 5.78 13.20
CA GLY A 25 -4.08 5.51 12.72
C GLY A 25 -3.75 6.27 11.44
N ILE A 26 -2.67 7.03 11.48
CA ILE A 26 -2.08 7.79 10.36
C ILE A 26 -0.74 7.14 10.02
N TYR A 27 -0.62 6.60 8.82
CA TYR A 27 0.57 5.90 8.34
C TYR A 27 1.38 6.87 7.49
N ARG A 28 2.52 7.30 8.04
CA ARG A 28 3.47 8.20 7.40
C ARG A 28 4.67 7.39 6.93
N PHE A 29 4.89 7.34 5.63
CA PHE A 29 6.06 6.67 5.07
C PHE A 29 7.28 7.57 5.11
N ASP A 30 8.46 6.96 5.26
CA ASP A 30 9.70 7.65 4.90
C ASP A 30 9.60 8.13 3.43
N PRO A 31 9.92 9.40 3.14
CA PRO A 31 9.75 9.96 1.80
C PRO A 31 10.49 9.20 0.69
N SER A 32 11.69 8.69 0.97
CA SER A 32 12.48 7.96 -0.03
C SER A 32 11.89 6.61 -0.36
N LEU A 33 11.30 5.92 0.62
CA LEU A 33 10.57 4.70 0.37
C LEU A 33 9.25 4.98 -0.35
N MET A 34 8.51 6.01 0.07
CA MET A 34 7.25 6.41 -0.56
C MET A 34 7.45 6.66 -2.07
N GLU A 35 8.50 7.39 -2.45
CA GLU A 35 8.85 7.64 -3.85
C GLU A 35 9.00 6.33 -4.66
N GLU A 36 9.74 5.36 -4.13
CA GLU A 36 9.96 4.09 -4.83
C GLU A 36 8.70 3.23 -4.94
N LEU A 37 7.87 3.22 -3.90
CA LEU A 37 6.60 2.49 -3.88
C LEU A 37 5.59 3.10 -4.86
N ILE A 38 5.51 4.43 -4.94
CA ILE A 38 4.66 5.13 -5.90
C ILE A 38 5.15 4.88 -7.33
N ALA A 39 6.46 4.88 -7.54
CA ALA A 39 7.08 4.59 -8.84
C ALA A 39 6.99 3.10 -9.25
N SER A 40 6.65 2.22 -8.30
CA SER A 40 6.50 0.77 -8.52
C SER A 40 5.06 0.33 -8.26
N PRO A 41 4.07 0.79 -9.06
CA PRO A 41 2.70 0.35 -8.88
C PRO A 41 2.57 -1.16 -9.17
N LEU A 42 1.58 -1.79 -8.52
CA LEU A 42 1.25 -3.19 -8.76
C LEU A 42 0.70 -3.37 -10.18
N GLU A 43 1.23 -4.36 -10.89
CA GLU A 43 0.74 -4.81 -12.19
C GLU A 43 0.03 -6.15 -12.06
N GLY A 44 -1.00 -6.37 -12.88
CA GLY A 44 -1.80 -7.59 -12.87
C GLY A 44 -2.89 -7.62 -11.79
N ASP A 45 -3.20 -8.83 -11.33
CA ASP A 45 -4.25 -9.07 -10.33
C ASP A 45 -3.81 -8.58 -8.95
N LEU A 46 -4.71 -7.90 -8.25
CA LEU A 46 -4.42 -7.42 -6.90
C LEU A 46 -4.27 -8.60 -5.93
N PRO A 47 -3.25 -8.62 -5.06
CA PRO A 47 -3.07 -9.68 -4.07
C PRO A 47 -4.08 -9.53 -2.92
N ALA A 48 -5.34 -9.86 -3.21
CA ALA A 48 -6.50 -9.69 -2.32
C ALA A 48 -6.28 -10.30 -0.92
N ALA A 49 -5.67 -11.48 -0.83
CA ALA A 49 -5.37 -12.12 0.44
C ALA A 49 -4.40 -11.33 1.32
N LEU A 50 -3.47 -10.57 0.72
CA LEU A 50 -2.56 -9.70 1.45
C LEU A 50 -3.26 -8.39 1.84
N LEU A 51 -3.98 -7.74 0.92
CA LEU A 51 -4.68 -6.48 1.21
C LEU A 51 -5.70 -6.60 2.37
N ARG A 52 -6.25 -7.79 2.63
CA ARG A 52 -7.11 -8.08 3.80
C ARG A 52 -6.38 -8.07 5.16
N LYS A 53 -5.05 -8.07 5.18
CA LYS A 53 -4.22 -8.17 6.39
C LYS A 53 -3.80 -6.82 6.96
N LEU A 54 -4.60 -5.77 6.75
CA LEU A 54 -4.33 -4.48 7.37
C LEU A 54 -4.28 -4.59 8.90
N PRO A 55 -3.34 -3.87 9.56
CA PRO A 55 -3.13 -3.91 11.00
C PRO A 55 -4.31 -3.31 11.79
N GLU A 56 -5.07 -2.41 11.18
CA GLU A 56 -6.29 -1.81 11.72
C GLU A 56 -7.45 -2.01 10.71
N TRP A 57 -8.70 -1.81 11.15
CA TRP A 57 -9.87 -1.99 10.26
C TRP A 57 -9.94 -0.93 9.17
N ALA A 58 -9.60 0.30 9.51
CA ALA A 58 -9.42 1.40 8.58
C ALA A 58 -8.18 2.19 9.00
N ILE A 59 -7.38 2.58 8.02
CA ILE A 59 -6.14 3.33 8.20
C ILE A 59 -6.19 4.61 7.36
N TYR A 60 -5.44 5.64 7.74
CA TYR A 60 -5.20 6.79 6.87
C TYR A 60 -3.75 6.73 6.37
N ILE A 61 -3.54 6.70 5.06
CA ILE A 61 -2.21 6.77 4.46
C ILE A 61 -1.95 8.22 4.06
N GLU A 62 -0.96 8.83 4.70
CA GLU A 62 -0.53 10.19 4.38
C GLU A 62 0.32 10.17 3.09
N LEU A 63 0.08 11.13 2.22
CA LEU A 63 0.88 11.39 1.04
C LEU A 63 1.59 12.74 1.18
N ASN A 64 2.77 12.88 0.59
CA ASN A 64 3.48 14.16 0.47
C ASN A 64 2.83 15.07 -0.60
N GLN A 65 1.50 15.17 -0.58
CA GLN A 65 0.67 15.92 -1.52
C GLN A 65 0.95 15.59 -2.99
N ILE A 66 0.30 14.53 -3.50
CA ILE A 66 0.37 14.19 -4.93
C ILE A 66 -0.58 15.11 -5.70
N SER A 67 -0.15 15.64 -6.85
CA SER A 67 -1.04 16.40 -7.74
C SER A 67 -2.28 15.58 -8.11
N PHE A 68 -3.42 16.24 -8.23
CA PHE A 68 -4.68 15.60 -8.56
C PHE A 68 -5.60 16.62 -9.22
N LEU A 69 -6.10 16.37 -10.42
CA LEU A 69 -7.05 17.26 -11.12
C LEU A 69 -6.59 18.73 -11.17
N GLY A 70 -5.66 19.01 -12.09
CA GLY A 70 -5.11 20.36 -12.24
C GLY A 70 -4.33 20.77 -10.99
N ASP A 71 -4.76 21.85 -10.33
CA ASP A 71 -4.07 22.45 -9.20
C ASP A 71 -4.40 21.81 -7.84
N MET A 72 -5.36 20.87 -7.79
CA MET A 72 -5.71 20.21 -6.53
C MET A 72 -4.62 19.20 -6.14
N ARG A 73 -4.59 18.84 -4.86
CA ARG A 73 -3.63 17.87 -4.33
C ARG A 73 -4.34 16.85 -3.47
N CYS A 74 -3.93 15.59 -3.60
CA CYS A 74 -4.35 14.51 -2.73
C CYS A 74 -3.39 14.44 -1.53
N ARG A 75 -3.88 14.74 -0.33
CA ARG A 75 -3.12 14.68 0.93
C ARG A 75 -2.96 13.26 1.46
N GLY A 76 -3.82 12.35 1.02
CA GLY A 76 -3.81 10.97 1.46
C GLY A 76 -5.10 10.27 1.11
N ALA A 77 -5.28 9.08 1.68
CA ALA A 77 -6.56 8.38 1.60
C ALA A 77 -6.78 7.56 2.86
N TRP A 78 -8.04 7.51 3.32
CA TRP A 78 -8.47 6.45 4.20
C TRP A 78 -8.63 5.16 3.39
N VAL A 79 -8.17 4.05 3.94
CA VAL A 79 -8.26 2.72 3.35
C VAL A 79 -8.90 1.79 4.37
N MET A 80 -9.99 1.15 4.00
CA MET A 80 -10.76 0.26 4.87
C MET A 80 -10.99 -1.07 4.18
N ASN A 81 -10.73 -2.16 4.90
CA ASN A 81 -11.19 -3.48 4.51
C ASN A 81 -12.65 -3.64 4.91
N ASP A 82 -13.49 -4.07 3.97
CA ASP A 82 -14.90 -4.33 4.22
C ASP A 82 -15.40 -5.55 3.44
N PHE A 83 -16.70 -5.78 3.50
CA PHE A 83 -17.44 -6.78 2.75
C PHE A 83 -18.72 -6.16 2.19
N ALA A 84 -18.95 -6.35 0.89
CA ALA A 84 -20.27 -6.15 0.32
C ALA A 84 -21.19 -7.26 0.85
N MET A 85 -22.24 -6.84 1.55
CA MET A 85 -23.36 -7.72 1.87
C MET A 85 -24.32 -7.72 0.69
N ASP A 86 -24.11 -8.60 -0.28
CA ASP A 86 -25.21 -9.06 -1.13
C ASP A 86 -25.80 -10.36 -0.56
N ASN A 87 -27.08 -10.61 -0.85
CA ASN A 87 -27.84 -11.71 -0.24
C ASN A 87 -27.41 -13.11 -0.72
N SER A 88 -26.33 -13.24 -1.48
CA SER A 88 -25.87 -14.51 -2.04
C SER A 88 -24.47 -14.92 -1.59
N GLU A 89 -23.50 -14.00 -1.48
CA GLU A 89 -22.15 -14.29 -0.98
C GLU A 89 -21.44 -13.00 -0.52
N SER A 90 -20.74 -13.04 0.62
CA SER A 90 -19.98 -11.87 1.10
C SER A 90 -18.73 -11.65 0.22
N GLN A 91 -18.76 -10.64 -0.65
CA GLN A 91 -17.59 -10.23 -1.43
C GLN A 91 -16.73 -9.27 -0.59
N HIS A 92 -15.46 -9.60 -0.38
CA HIS A 92 -14.53 -8.67 0.26
C HIS A 92 -14.27 -7.46 -0.64
N GLU A 93 -14.14 -6.29 -0.04
CA GLU A 93 -13.84 -5.04 -0.74
C GLU A 93 -12.78 -4.24 0.01
N LEU A 94 -12.01 -3.46 -0.75
CA LEU A 94 -11.14 -2.42 -0.22
C LEU A 94 -11.73 -1.07 -0.62
N SER A 95 -12.16 -0.31 0.37
CA SER A 95 -12.72 1.02 0.16
C SER A 95 -11.69 2.09 0.45
N LEU A 96 -11.53 3.01 -0.50
CA LEU A 96 -10.63 4.15 -0.44
C LEU A 96 -11.46 5.42 -0.39
N LEU A 97 -11.18 6.30 0.55
CA LEU A 97 -11.73 7.66 0.61
C LEU A 97 -10.56 8.64 0.46
N PHE A 98 -10.46 9.30 -0.68
CA PHE A 98 -9.36 10.23 -0.94
C PHE A 98 -9.58 11.54 -0.20
N ASP A 99 -8.53 12.03 0.45
CA ASP A 99 -8.49 13.32 1.11
C ASP A 99 -7.88 14.37 0.17
N ILE A 100 -8.73 15.13 -0.50
CA ILE A 100 -8.31 16.04 -1.58
C ILE A 100 -8.49 17.49 -1.13
N ASP A 101 -7.47 18.31 -1.41
CA ASP A 101 -7.52 19.75 -1.22
C ASP A 101 -8.76 20.33 -1.89
N SER A 102 -9.38 21.27 -1.18
CA SER A 102 -10.45 22.07 -1.74
C SER A 102 -9.89 22.98 -2.84
N PRO A 103 -10.63 23.19 -3.94
CA PRO A 103 -10.37 24.31 -4.82
C PRO A 103 -10.38 25.62 -4.01
N ALA A 104 -9.57 26.60 -4.44
CA ALA A 104 -9.47 27.89 -3.77
C ALA A 104 -10.87 28.49 -3.50
N GLY A 105 -11.15 28.79 -2.22
CA GLY A 105 -12.42 29.39 -1.78
C GLY A 105 -13.41 28.44 -1.09
N ARG A 106 -13.18 27.13 -1.06
CA ARG A 106 -13.99 26.18 -0.28
C ARG A 106 -13.30 25.81 1.04
N LYS A 107 -14.03 25.82 2.16
CA LYS A 107 -13.47 25.52 3.51
C LYS A 107 -13.38 24.03 3.83
N LEU A 108 -14.09 23.17 3.10
CA LEU A 108 -14.18 21.74 3.38
C LEU A 108 -13.50 20.92 2.29
N PRO A 109 -12.67 19.92 2.66
CA PRO A 109 -11.98 19.08 1.69
C PRO A 109 -12.96 18.32 0.81
N VAL A 110 -12.51 18.00 -0.41
CA VAL A 110 -13.27 17.15 -1.31
C VAL A 110 -12.91 15.71 -0.98
N VAL A 111 -13.92 14.88 -0.71
CA VAL A 111 -13.73 13.44 -0.56
C VAL A 111 -14.28 12.71 -1.77
N ALA A 112 -13.50 11.78 -2.29
CA ALA A 112 -13.90 10.89 -3.39
C ALA A 112 -13.75 9.44 -2.93
N ALA A 113 -14.80 8.63 -3.10
CA ALA A 113 -14.78 7.23 -2.70
C ALA A 113 -14.53 6.31 -3.91
N VAL A 114 -13.60 5.37 -3.74
CA VAL A 114 -13.35 4.27 -4.68
C VAL A 114 -13.49 2.96 -3.93
N THR A 115 -14.32 2.05 -4.42
CA THR A 115 -14.52 0.71 -3.85
C THR A 115 -13.96 -0.31 -4.82
N LEU A 116 -13.04 -1.12 -4.34
CA LEU A 116 -12.34 -2.15 -5.10
C LEU A 116 -12.79 -3.52 -4.62
N PRO A 117 -13.53 -4.31 -5.42
CA PRO A 117 -13.78 -5.70 -5.06
C PRO A 117 -12.46 -6.48 -5.00
N LEU A 118 -12.24 -7.20 -3.90
CA LEU A 118 -11.05 -8.02 -3.69
C LEU A 118 -11.31 -9.43 -4.22
N GLY A 119 -10.58 -9.81 -5.27
CA GLY A 119 -10.69 -11.09 -5.97
C GLY A 119 -9.78 -11.13 -7.19
N SER A 120 -10.08 -12.00 -8.16
CA SER A 120 -9.33 -12.11 -9.42
C SER A 120 -9.69 -10.99 -10.40
N TRP A 121 -9.26 -9.77 -10.10
CA TRP A 121 -9.51 -8.58 -10.92
C TRP A 121 -8.25 -7.73 -11.04
N SER A 122 -8.09 -7.10 -12.21
CA SER A 122 -7.12 -6.02 -12.39
C SER A 122 -7.74 -4.67 -11.98
N LEU A 123 -6.89 -3.75 -11.52
CA LEU A 123 -7.33 -2.38 -11.24
C LEU A 123 -7.94 -1.71 -12.49
N ASP A 124 -7.42 -2.01 -13.67
CA ASP A 124 -7.93 -1.47 -14.94
C ASP A 124 -9.40 -1.83 -15.17
N ALA A 125 -9.81 -3.06 -14.84
CA ALA A 125 -11.19 -3.47 -14.94
C ALA A 125 -12.11 -2.68 -14.01
N VAL A 126 -11.64 -2.33 -12.80
CA VAL A 126 -12.40 -1.49 -11.87
C VAL A 126 -12.46 -0.05 -12.37
N MET A 127 -11.33 0.53 -12.79
CA MET A 127 -11.28 1.90 -13.30
C MET A 127 -12.10 2.08 -14.58
N ALA A 128 -12.24 1.05 -15.42
CA ALA A 128 -13.14 1.09 -16.58
C ALA A 128 -14.61 1.31 -16.19
N LYS A 129 -15.06 0.75 -15.05
CA LYS A 129 -16.41 0.99 -14.52
C LYS A 129 -16.57 2.44 -14.07
N TYR A 130 -15.57 3.00 -13.39
CA TYR A 130 -15.55 4.42 -13.01
C TYR A 130 -15.55 5.34 -14.23
N ARG A 131 -14.82 4.98 -15.29
CA ARG A 131 -14.82 5.70 -16.57
C ARG A 131 -16.20 5.73 -17.19
N ALA A 132 -16.85 4.56 -17.32
CA ALA A 132 -18.18 4.47 -17.89
C ALA A 132 -19.22 5.28 -17.08
N ALA A 133 -19.14 5.23 -15.74
CA ALA A 133 -20.01 6.00 -14.86
C ALA A 133 -19.73 7.51 -14.93
N SER A 134 -18.47 7.93 -15.12
CA SER A 134 -18.14 9.35 -15.27
C SER A 134 -18.61 9.90 -16.62
N LEU A 135 -18.48 9.13 -17.71
CA LEU A 135 -18.95 9.54 -19.03
C LEU A 135 -20.48 9.64 -19.10
N SER A 136 -21.22 8.79 -18.36
CA SER A 136 -22.68 8.88 -18.34
C SER A 136 -23.22 10.13 -17.63
N LEU A 137 -22.39 10.82 -16.84
CA LEU A 137 -22.76 12.09 -16.21
C LEU A 137 -22.70 13.28 -17.17
N ILE A 138 -21.99 13.18 -18.30
CA ILE A 138 -21.88 14.26 -19.30
C ILE A 138 -23.25 14.62 -19.87
N ASP A 139 -24.06 13.61 -20.14
CA ASP A 139 -25.41 13.76 -20.70
C ASP A 139 -26.52 13.80 -19.62
N ASP A 140 -26.16 13.78 -18.33
CA ASP A 140 -27.15 13.78 -17.24
C ASP A 140 -27.86 15.15 -17.13
N PRO A 141 -29.20 15.18 -17.28
CA PRO A 141 -29.96 16.44 -17.24
C PRO A 141 -29.86 17.18 -15.90
N ILE A 142 -29.63 16.47 -14.79
CA ILE A 142 -29.51 17.04 -13.45
C ILE A 142 -28.13 17.70 -13.30
N ALA A 143 -27.06 17.01 -13.71
CA ALA A 143 -25.70 17.57 -13.73
C ALA A 143 -25.63 18.84 -14.60
N ARG A 144 -26.30 18.82 -15.76
CA ARG A 144 -26.50 19.98 -16.64
C ARG A 144 -27.24 21.12 -15.94
N GLY A 145 -28.34 20.82 -15.25
CA GLY A 145 -29.12 21.81 -14.50
C GLY A 145 -28.35 22.44 -13.32
N MET A 146 -27.34 21.75 -12.79
CA MET A 146 -26.49 22.22 -11.68
C MET A 146 -25.19 22.91 -12.14
N GLY A 147 -24.93 23.00 -13.45
CA GLY A 147 -23.71 23.60 -13.99
C GLY A 147 -22.44 22.78 -13.72
N LEU A 148 -22.57 21.48 -13.43
CA LEU A 148 -21.45 20.55 -13.23
C LEU A 148 -21.03 19.87 -14.54
N GLN A 149 -21.21 20.58 -15.66
CA GLN A 149 -20.86 20.05 -16.97
C GLN A 149 -19.34 20.00 -17.10
N ILE A 150 -18.85 18.82 -17.43
CA ILE A 150 -17.47 18.59 -17.85
C ILE A 150 -17.53 17.98 -19.24
N ASP A 151 -16.51 18.23 -20.06
CA ASP A 151 -16.42 17.56 -21.36
C ASP A 151 -15.84 16.14 -21.21
N ALA A 152 -15.86 15.37 -22.31
CA ALA A 152 -15.35 14.00 -22.30
C ALA A 152 -13.84 13.92 -22.05
N ILE A 153 -13.07 14.95 -22.42
CA ILE A 153 -11.62 15.00 -22.19
C ILE A 153 -11.36 15.20 -20.69
N GLU A 154 -12.04 16.16 -20.06
CA GLU A 154 -11.98 16.44 -18.63
C GLU A 154 -12.45 15.24 -17.79
N ALA A 155 -13.54 14.58 -18.20
CA ALA A 155 -14.03 13.36 -17.55
C ALA A 155 -12.99 12.23 -17.60
N ASN A 156 -12.39 12.01 -18.77
CA ASN A 156 -11.35 10.99 -18.93
C ASN A 156 -10.08 11.31 -18.11
N ALA A 157 -9.60 12.55 -18.19
CA ALA A 157 -8.46 13.02 -17.41
C ALA A 157 -8.71 12.84 -15.91
N THR A 158 -9.95 13.08 -15.46
CA THR A 158 -10.34 12.90 -14.06
C THR A 158 -10.19 11.46 -13.59
N VAL A 159 -10.65 10.51 -14.41
CA VAL A 159 -10.57 9.09 -14.12
C VAL A 159 -9.12 8.59 -14.19
N ASP A 160 -8.32 9.11 -15.11
CA ASP A 160 -6.90 8.79 -15.24
C ASP A 160 -6.09 9.25 -14.01
N ASP A 161 -6.36 10.45 -13.50
CA ASP A 161 -5.75 10.93 -12.25
C ASP A 161 -6.20 10.10 -11.04
N LEU A 162 -7.49 9.77 -10.96
CA LEU A 162 -8.01 8.87 -9.93
C LEU A 162 -7.35 7.49 -10.00
N ALA A 163 -7.14 6.94 -11.21
CA ALA A 163 -6.46 5.66 -11.39
C ALA A 163 -5.01 5.73 -10.90
N ARG A 164 -4.30 6.80 -11.26
CA ARG A 164 -2.90 7.02 -10.87
C ARG A 164 -2.74 7.11 -9.36
N VAL A 165 -3.56 7.91 -8.68
CA VAL A 165 -3.50 8.05 -7.22
C VAL A 165 -3.98 6.77 -6.52
N THR A 166 -4.98 6.07 -7.08
CA THR A 166 -5.41 4.75 -6.57
C THR A 166 -4.28 3.74 -6.64
N ARG A 167 -3.51 3.68 -7.74
CA ARG A 167 -2.32 2.80 -7.86
C ARG A 167 -1.27 3.10 -6.80
N ALA A 168 -1.00 4.39 -6.57
CA ALA A 168 -0.08 4.84 -5.53
C ALA A 168 -0.53 4.36 -4.13
N ILE A 169 -1.78 4.64 -3.76
CA ILE A 169 -2.35 4.21 -2.46
C ILE A 169 -2.36 2.70 -2.33
N LEU A 170 -2.66 1.95 -3.40
CA LEU A 170 -2.65 0.48 -3.36
C LEU A 170 -1.24 -0.10 -3.12
N SER A 171 -0.22 0.47 -3.75
CA SER A 171 1.17 0.08 -3.51
C SER A 171 1.56 0.29 -2.05
N LEU A 172 1.23 1.46 -1.49
CA LEU A 172 1.48 1.78 -0.07
C LEU A 172 0.67 0.88 0.87
N THR A 173 -0.60 0.64 0.56
CA THR A 173 -1.48 -0.28 1.31
C THR A 173 -0.90 -1.69 1.33
N LEU A 174 -0.42 -2.18 0.19
CA LEU A 174 0.20 -3.50 0.13
C LEU A 174 1.47 -3.57 0.96
N PHE A 175 2.29 -2.51 0.98
CA PHE A 175 3.47 -2.45 1.82
C PHE A 175 3.09 -2.58 3.30
N ILE A 176 2.10 -1.81 3.76
CA ILE A 176 1.58 -1.91 5.14
C ILE A 176 1.06 -3.33 5.44
N ALA A 177 0.37 -3.95 4.48
CA ALA A 177 -0.21 -5.27 4.64
C ALA A 177 0.83 -6.42 4.62
N THR A 178 2.04 -6.17 4.12
CA THR A 178 3.10 -7.18 3.97
C THR A 178 4.25 -7.02 4.97
N GLN A 179 4.45 -5.83 5.54
CA GLN A 179 5.66 -5.50 6.30
C GLN A 179 5.44 -5.27 7.79
N ASN A 180 6.51 -5.51 8.55
CA ASN A 180 6.60 -5.28 9.99
C ASN A 180 7.40 -4.01 10.37
N ASP A 181 7.90 -3.24 9.40
CA ASP A 181 8.64 -1.99 9.63
C ASP A 181 7.68 -0.81 9.81
N ILE A 182 6.81 -0.94 10.81
CA ILE A 182 5.84 0.06 11.23
C ILE A 182 6.04 0.26 12.74
N GLN A 183 6.23 1.51 13.15
CA GLN A 183 6.50 1.87 14.53
C GLN A 183 5.80 3.17 14.94
N GLY A 184 5.32 3.23 16.17
CA GLY A 184 4.81 4.45 16.78
C GLY A 184 5.92 5.21 17.52
N ASN A 185 5.58 6.40 18.03
CA ASN A 185 6.51 7.25 18.77
C ASN A 185 7.11 6.59 20.02
N SER A 186 6.43 5.59 20.59
CA SER A 186 6.88 4.87 21.79
C SER A 186 7.49 3.50 21.48
N GLY A 187 7.75 3.20 20.20
CA GLY A 187 8.20 1.88 19.74
C GLY A 187 7.09 0.82 19.71
N ASP A 188 5.84 1.25 19.91
CA ASP A 188 4.64 0.44 19.80
C ASP A 188 4.26 0.17 18.34
N ARG A 189 3.25 -0.67 18.14
CA ARG A 189 2.78 -1.10 16.81
C ARG A 189 1.26 -0.93 16.69
N PRO A 190 0.77 -0.66 15.47
CA PRO A 190 -0.67 -0.59 15.24
C PRO A 190 -1.31 -1.95 15.51
N THR A 191 -2.45 -1.93 16.19
CA THR A 191 -3.25 -3.13 16.47
C THR A 191 -4.72 -2.81 16.32
N ARG A 192 -5.52 -3.84 16.05
CA ARG A 192 -6.98 -3.70 16.07
C ARG A 192 -7.44 -3.36 17.48
N PRO A 193 -8.40 -2.45 17.64
CA PRO A 193 -8.83 -2.02 18.95
C PRO A 193 -9.57 -3.16 19.64
N GLU A 194 -9.13 -3.50 20.85
CA GLU A 194 -9.74 -4.57 21.64
C GLU A 194 -10.84 -4.02 22.55
N PRO A 195 -12.03 -4.67 22.58
CA PRO A 195 -13.08 -4.28 23.51
C PRO A 195 -12.66 -4.49 24.96
N ARG A 196 -12.95 -3.52 25.83
CA ARG A 196 -12.67 -3.59 27.28
C ARG A 196 -13.96 -3.76 28.07
N ARG A 197 -13.92 -4.60 29.11
CA ARG A 197 -15.08 -4.78 30.02
C ARG A 197 -15.27 -3.53 30.87
N THR A 198 -16.49 -3.03 30.90
CA THR A 198 -16.92 -1.94 31.79
C THR A 198 -18.04 -2.43 32.71
N LYS A 199 -18.40 -1.62 33.72
CA LYS A 199 -19.56 -1.90 34.60
C LYS A 199 -20.89 -2.05 33.85
N THR A 200 -21.00 -1.47 32.65
CA THR A 200 -22.22 -1.47 31.81
C THR A 200 -22.14 -2.39 30.59
N GLY A 201 -21.15 -3.30 30.56
CA GLY A 201 -20.90 -4.19 29.44
C GLY A 201 -19.59 -3.89 28.71
N THR A 202 -19.34 -4.64 27.64
CA THR A 202 -18.12 -4.53 26.83
C THR A 202 -18.20 -3.32 25.90
N ARG A 203 -17.16 -2.48 25.87
CA ARG A 203 -17.10 -1.28 25.02
C ARG A 203 -15.75 -1.15 24.34
N LEU A 204 -15.75 -0.61 23.12
CA LEU A 204 -14.56 -0.12 22.44
C LEU A 204 -14.31 1.34 22.84
N PHE A 205 -13.06 1.69 23.02
CA PHE A 205 -12.63 3.05 23.36
C PHE A 205 -11.77 3.61 22.23
N SER A 206 -12.24 4.69 21.63
CA SER A 206 -11.46 5.45 20.66
C SER A 206 -10.33 6.20 21.35
N PRO A 207 -9.16 6.36 20.71
CA PRO A 207 -8.14 7.26 21.21
C PRO A 207 -8.63 8.72 21.18
N SER A 208 -8.07 9.56 22.04
CA SER A 208 -8.42 10.98 22.12
C SER A 208 -7.72 11.82 21.03
N ASN A 209 -6.64 11.31 20.45
CA ASN A 209 -5.87 11.96 19.40
C ASN A 209 -5.44 10.92 18.34
N PRO A 210 -5.26 11.35 17.08
CA PRO A 210 -4.69 10.50 16.04
C PRO A 210 -3.34 9.90 16.44
N GLN A 211 -3.13 8.64 16.07
CA GLN A 211 -1.90 7.90 16.31
C GLN A 211 -1.08 7.88 15.02
N VAL A 212 0.14 8.41 15.06
CA VAL A 212 1.03 8.42 13.88
C VAL A 212 1.95 7.21 13.94
N TRP A 213 1.95 6.45 12.85
CA TRP A 213 2.77 5.28 12.61
C TRP A 213 3.78 5.61 11.50
N GLU A 214 5.06 5.62 11.84
CA GLU A 214 6.15 5.77 10.88
C GLU A 214 6.39 4.44 10.17
N VAL A 215 6.47 4.47 8.84
CA VAL A 215 6.55 3.30 7.98
C VAL A 215 7.85 3.30 7.18
N GLY A 216 8.64 2.23 7.33
CA GLY A 216 9.81 1.98 6.50
C GLY A 216 10.99 2.92 6.75
N VAL A 217 11.10 3.50 7.95
CA VAL A 217 12.16 4.48 8.32
C VAL A 217 13.55 3.94 8.06
N ARG A 218 13.81 2.67 8.43
CA ARG A 218 15.12 2.05 8.23
C ARG A 218 15.43 1.88 6.74
N MET A 219 14.47 1.35 5.98
CA MET A 219 14.60 1.16 4.53
C MET A 219 14.81 2.50 3.82
N GLY A 220 14.05 3.53 4.19
CA GLY A 220 14.18 4.87 3.63
C GLY A 220 15.52 5.54 3.95
N GLY A 221 16.04 5.35 5.16
CA GLY A 221 17.39 5.80 5.52
C GLY A 221 18.50 5.11 4.71
N GLU A 222 18.37 3.81 4.44
CA GLU A 222 19.26 3.07 3.54
C GLU A 222 19.19 3.59 2.09
N LEU A 223 17.99 3.86 1.58
CA LEU A 223 17.77 4.42 0.25
C LEU A 223 18.41 5.81 0.09
N ARG A 224 18.26 6.69 1.09
CA ARG A 224 18.90 8.02 1.08
C ARG A 224 20.42 7.91 1.03
N ARG A 225 21.01 7.09 1.90
CA ARG A 225 22.46 6.82 1.88
C ARG A 225 22.93 6.33 0.51
N ALA A 226 22.17 5.42 -0.10
CA ALA A 226 22.50 4.87 -1.42
C ALA A 226 22.44 5.93 -2.54
N LYS A 227 21.43 6.82 -2.52
CA LYS A 227 21.30 7.94 -3.46
C LYS A 227 22.42 8.97 -3.27
N GLU A 228 22.78 9.31 -2.04
CA GLU A 228 23.88 10.23 -1.71
C GLU A 228 25.23 9.71 -2.23
N LEU A 229 25.50 8.42 -2.09
CA LEU A 229 26.73 7.78 -2.60
C LEU A 229 26.82 7.75 -4.13
N LEU A 230 25.70 7.79 -4.85
CA LEU A 230 25.72 7.97 -6.31
C LEU A 230 25.94 9.42 -6.73
N ALA A 231 25.52 10.37 -5.88
CA ALA A 231 25.65 11.80 -6.17
C ALA A 231 27.08 12.32 -5.95
N THR A 232 27.94 11.57 -5.24
CA THR A 232 29.33 11.96 -5.02
C THR A 232 30.19 11.76 -6.28
N PRO A 233 31.04 12.75 -6.65
CA PRO A 233 31.91 12.67 -7.82
C PRO A 233 32.93 11.54 -7.76
N ASP A 234 33.24 10.99 -6.58
CA ASP A 234 34.21 9.91 -6.39
C ASP A 234 33.69 8.53 -6.84
N GLY A 235 32.47 8.44 -7.36
CA GLY A 235 31.95 7.27 -8.10
C GLY A 235 32.56 7.09 -9.50
N VAL A 236 33.65 7.81 -9.81
CA VAL A 236 34.43 7.63 -11.02
C VAL A 236 35.13 6.26 -10.97
N PRO A 237 35.00 5.43 -12.02
CA PRO A 237 35.66 4.14 -12.05
C PRO A 237 37.17 4.31 -11.84
N GLY A 238 37.69 3.62 -10.83
CA GLY A 238 39.13 3.44 -10.68
C GLY A 238 39.71 2.92 -12.00
N ALA A 239 40.85 3.47 -12.39
CA ALA A 239 41.55 3.13 -13.62
C ALA A 239 41.69 1.59 -13.76
N GLY A 240 40.87 0.98 -14.61
CA GLY A 240 40.90 -0.46 -14.86
C GLY A 240 39.51 -1.12 -14.93
N GLY A 241 38.78 -0.91 -16.02
CA GLY A 241 37.70 -1.82 -16.48
C GLY A 241 36.50 -2.06 -15.55
N ALA A 242 36.40 -1.41 -14.39
CA ALA A 242 35.30 -1.61 -13.45
C ALA A 242 33.98 -1.02 -14.00
N LEU A 243 32.91 -1.81 -13.96
CA LEU A 243 31.58 -1.39 -14.39
C LEU A 243 31.07 -0.22 -13.52
N ARG A 244 30.35 0.71 -14.14
CA ARG A 244 29.83 1.91 -13.45
C ARG A 244 28.88 1.52 -12.30
N PRO A 245 29.02 2.14 -11.12
CA PRO A 245 28.04 2.05 -10.05
C PRO A 245 26.67 2.55 -10.51
N HIS A 246 25.61 1.83 -10.15
CA HIS A 246 24.23 2.25 -10.41
C HIS A 246 23.27 1.65 -9.38
N LEU A 247 22.07 2.23 -9.30
CA LEU A 247 20.96 1.65 -8.55
C LEU A 247 20.10 0.79 -9.49
N ARG A 248 19.90 -0.47 -9.11
CA ARG A 248 18.90 -1.33 -9.73
C ARG A 248 17.51 -0.81 -9.36
N ARG A 249 16.60 -0.76 -10.33
CA ARG A 249 15.23 -0.27 -10.13
C ARG A 249 14.46 -1.06 -9.07
N PRO A 250 13.63 -0.38 -8.25
CA PRO A 250 12.73 -1.04 -7.32
C PRO A 250 11.61 -1.75 -8.07
N HIS A 251 11.05 -2.79 -7.47
CA HIS A 251 9.90 -3.51 -8.01
C HIS A 251 9.23 -4.39 -6.95
N TRP A 252 7.94 -4.64 -7.13
CA TRP A 252 7.26 -5.72 -6.43
C TRP A 252 7.72 -7.07 -6.97
N HIS A 253 8.01 -7.99 -6.06
CA HIS A 253 8.40 -9.35 -6.38
C HIS A 253 7.46 -10.33 -5.69
N SER A 254 6.88 -11.24 -6.46
CA SER A 254 5.96 -12.26 -5.96
C SER A 254 6.45 -13.67 -6.25
N TYR A 255 6.27 -14.58 -5.29
CA TYR A 255 6.51 -16.00 -5.47
C TYR A 255 5.46 -16.82 -4.72
N ARG A 256 5.31 -18.10 -5.08
CA ARG A 256 4.33 -19.00 -4.45
C ARG A 256 5.01 -20.03 -3.57
N VAL A 257 4.46 -20.24 -2.38
CA VAL A 257 4.96 -21.15 -1.34
C VAL A 257 3.94 -22.26 -1.08
N GLY A 258 4.43 -23.44 -0.72
CA GLY A 258 3.62 -24.61 -0.41
C GLY A 258 3.99 -25.82 -1.26
N PRO A 259 3.44 -27.00 -0.93
CA PRO A 259 3.70 -28.24 -1.67
C PRO A 259 3.34 -28.08 -3.14
N ARG A 260 4.16 -28.64 -4.03
CA ARG A 260 3.86 -28.70 -5.48
C ARG A 260 3.06 -29.94 -5.85
N LYS A 261 2.97 -30.91 -4.94
CA LYS A 261 2.26 -32.16 -5.12
C LYS A 261 1.48 -32.53 -3.87
N THR A 262 0.35 -33.22 -4.05
CA THR A 262 -0.40 -33.87 -2.97
C THR A 262 0.37 -35.07 -2.42
N GLU A 263 -0.09 -35.65 -1.31
CA GLU A 263 0.49 -36.87 -0.74
C GLU A 263 0.44 -38.05 -1.75
N ASP A 264 -0.59 -38.09 -2.60
CA ASP A 264 -0.77 -39.09 -3.65
C ASP A 264 0.04 -38.79 -4.94
N GLY A 265 0.86 -37.73 -4.94
CA GLY A 265 1.77 -37.38 -6.03
C GLY A 265 1.15 -36.57 -7.18
N GLU A 266 -0.13 -36.19 -7.09
CA GLU A 266 -0.79 -35.31 -8.06
C GLU A 266 -0.27 -33.88 -7.97
N THR A 267 -0.24 -33.16 -9.10
CA THR A 267 0.30 -31.79 -9.14
C THR A 267 -0.71 -30.80 -8.57
N ILE A 268 -0.28 -29.99 -7.59
CA ILE A 268 -1.09 -28.90 -7.03
C ILE A 268 -0.93 -27.68 -7.93
N SER A 269 -2.07 -27.09 -8.34
CA SER A 269 -2.06 -25.93 -9.21
C SER A 269 -1.44 -24.71 -8.52
N ALA A 270 -0.89 -23.78 -9.30
CA ALA A 270 -0.21 -22.61 -8.75
C ALA A 270 -1.16 -21.71 -7.94
N ASP A 271 -2.38 -21.50 -8.39
CA ASP A 271 -3.42 -20.70 -7.73
C ASP A 271 -3.81 -21.23 -6.35
N GLN A 272 -3.64 -22.53 -6.10
CA GLN A 272 -3.90 -23.18 -4.81
C GLN A 272 -2.76 -23.01 -3.80
N ARG A 273 -1.61 -22.45 -4.21
CA ARG A 273 -0.43 -22.22 -3.36
C ARG A 273 -0.38 -20.78 -2.88
N ASP A 274 0.08 -20.60 -1.64
CA ASP A 274 0.15 -19.29 -0.98
C ASP A 274 1.04 -18.32 -1.77
N LEU A 275 0.46 -17.16 -2.12
CA LEU A 275 1.19 -16.08 -2.75
C LEU A 275 1.89 -15.22 -1.69
N VAL A 276 3.19 -15.10 -1.82
CA VAL A 276 4.02 -14.19 -1.05
C VAL A 276 4.46 -13.04 -1.95
N VAL A 277 4.32 -11.81 -1.46
CA VAL A 277 4.70 -10.60 -2.20
C VAL A 277 5.59 -9.75 -1.30
N HIS A 278 6.71 -9.29 -1.84
CA HIS A 278 7.66 -8.40 -1.17
C HIS A 278 8.01 -7.23 -2.07
N PHE A 279 8.27 -6.09 -1.45
CA PHE A 279 8.88 -4.98 -2.14
C PHE A 279 10.39 -5.15 -2.15
N ILE A 280 11.00 -5.12 -3.33
CA ILE A 280 12.46 -5.06 -3.48
C ILE A 280 12.82 -3.59 -3.73
N PRO A 281 13.44 -2.90 -2.74
CA PRO A 281 13.86 -1.51 -2.91
C PRO A 281 15.01 -1.41 -3.90
N SER A 282 15.39 -0.18 -4.29
CA SER A 282 16.58 0.01 -5.10
C SER A 282 17.81 -0.57 -4.42
N LEU A 283 18.62 -1.32 -5.19
CA LEU A 283 19.84 -1.96 -4.70
C LEU A 283 21.07 -1.38 -5.38
N GLN A 284 22.11 -1.18 -4.60
CA GLN A 284 23.43 -0.75 -5.06
C GLN A 284 24.10 -1.87 -5.86
N VAL A 285 24.55 -1.56 -7.08
CA VAL A 285 25.29 -2.48 -7.96
C VAL A 285 26.63 -1.88 -8.32
N ASN A 286 27.71 -2.67 -8.24
CA ASN A 286 29.09 -2.30 -8.54
C ASN A 286 29.70 -1.20 -7.65
N PHE A 287 29.29 -1.09 -6.39
CA PHE A 287 29.95 -0.21 -5.40
C PHE A 287 31.18 -0.89 -4.81
N ALA A 288 32.24 -0.13 -4.55
CA ALA A 288 33.49 -0.67 -4.02
C ALA A 288 33.29 -1.33 -2.63
N PRO A 289 34.00 -2.43 -2.31
CA PRO A 289 33.87 -3.10 -1.02
C PRO A 289 34.39 -2.18 0.09
N GLY A 290 33.50 -1.76 0.99
CA GLY A 290 33.80 -0.81 2.07
C GLY A 290 32.59 -0.42 2.91
N MET A 291 31.37 -0.60 2.39
CA MET A 291 30.15 -0.62 3.21
C MET A 291 30.06 -1.95 3.96
N ARG A 292 29.84 -1.89 5.28
CA ARG A 292 29.70 -3.08 6.10
C ARG A 292 28.50 -3.90 5.63
N ARG A 293 28.64 -5.23 5.66
CA ARG A 293 27.58 -6.22 5.31
C ARG A 293 26.26 -6.04 6.09
N GLU A 294 26.31 -5.27 7.17
CA GLU A 294 25.24 -4.95 8.11
C GLU A 294 24.31 -3.84 7.57
N ASP A 295 24.72 -3.12 6.52
CA ASP A 295 24.05 -1.95 5.95
C ASP A 295 23.28 -2.24 4.64
N LEU A 296 23.16 -3.51 4.22
CA LEU A 296 22.49 -3.89 2.98
C LEU A 296 21.02 -4.32 3.21
N PRO A 297 20.07 -3.92 2.34
CA PRO A 297 18.67 -4.30 2.50
C PRO A 297 18.51 -5.77 2.09
N ALA A 298 17.90 -6.55 2.98
CA ALA A 298 17.60 -7.99 2.90
C ALA A 298 18.75 -8.93 3.30
N VAL A 299 18.86 -9.18 4.60
CA VAL A 299 19.51 -10.39 5.11
C VAL A 299 18.60 -11.59 4.80
N VAL A 300 18.89 -12.31 3.73
CA VAL A 300 18.39 -13.68 3.56
C VAL A 300 19.13 -14.54 4.57
N HIS A 301 18.43 -15.02 5.60
CA HIS A 301 18.98 -16.02 6.50
C HIS A 301 19.32 -17.29 5.70
N ARG A 302 20.56 -17.77 5.82
CA ARG A 302 20.92 -19.10 5.34
C ARG A 302 20.12 -20.11 6.16
N VAL A 303 19.16 -20.79 5.54
CA VAL A 303 18.47 -21.93 6.18
C VAL A 303 19.54 -22.99 6.43
N ARG A 304 19.86 -23.23 7.72
CA ARG A 304 20.72 -24.35 8.10
C ARG A 304 20.01 -25.62 7.68
N THR A 305 20.68 -26.43 6.86
CA THR A 305 20.18 -27.77 6.56
C THR A 305 20.54 -28.71 7.72
N PRO A 306 19.80 -29.79 7.96
CA PRO A 306 20.12 -30.74 9.03
C PRO A 306 21.55 -31.30 8.98
N LYS A 307 22.20 -31.24 7.79
CA LYS A 307 23.61 -31.62 7.60
C LYS A 307 24.59 -30.68 8.30
N ASP A 308 24.22 -29.42 8.52
CA ASP A 308 25.08 -28.41 9.15
C ASP A 308 25.09 -28.51 10.69
N GLN A 309 24.12 -29.21 11.29
CA GLN A 309 24.08 -29.47 12.75
C GLN A 309 24.99 -30.63 13.17
N ALA A 310 25.18 -31.63 12.30
CA ALA A 310 26.00 -32.81 12.62
C ALA A 310 27.51 -32.53 12.65
N HIS A 311 27.95 -31.38 12.11
CA HIS A 311 29.39 -31.07 12.02
C HIS A 311 29.92 -30.32 13.27
N ASP A 312 29.05 -29.65 14.03
CA ASP A 312 29.44 -28.83 15.20
C ASP A 312 29.50 -29.65 16.50
N ASP A 313 28.69 -30.69 16.64
CA ASP A 313 28.71 -31.59 17.80
C ASP A 313 29.95 -32.51 17.86
N SER A 314 30.79 -32.48 16.82
CA SER A 314 32.05 -33.23 16.77
C SER A 314 33.28 -32.44 17.23
N ALA A 315 33.11 -31.15 17.58
CA ALA A 315 34.19 -30.26 17.98
C ALA A 315 34.02 -29.75 19.43
N ALA A 316 33.71 -30.65 20.37
CA ALA A 316 33.92 -30.37 21.80
C ALA A 316 35.33 -30.83 22.21
N PRO A 317 36.24 -29.95 22.67
CA PRO A 317 37.51 -30.37 23.22
C PRO A 317 37.27 -30.95 24.62
N GLY A 318 37.65 -32.21 24.80
CA GLY A 318 37.58 -32.90 26.08
C GLY A 318 38.36 -32.18 27.18
N ARG A 319 37.70 -32.02 28.31
CA ARG A 319 38.28 -32.09 29.66
C ARG A 319 37.30 -32.82 30.56
#